data_AF-A0A957HPU0-F1
#
_entry.id   AF-A0A957HPU0-F1
#
_cell.length_a   1.000
_cell.length_b   1.000
_cell.length_c   1.000
_cell.angle_alpha   90.00
_cell.angle_beta   90.00
_cell.angle_gamma   90.00
#
_symmetry.space_group_name_H-M   'P 1'
#
loop_
_entity.id
_entity.type
_entity.pdbx_description
1 polymer ?
#
loop_
_entity_poly.entity_id
_entity_poly.type
_entity_poly.pdbx_seq_one_letter_code
_entity_poly.pdbx_strand_id
1 'polypeptide(L)'
;FDVPLLDGRYLMNRMVSPFDGLPHLDLLSASRRLWRNRLGSCALSALEPNLLGLCRTQEDVPGFLIPSLYHNYLRTGNPQELVRVFYHNRVDMLSMVTLAARIMRRLTRPDDADPALDLFSLGKWQADLGMVADAEQNLRLAAQGDLSLDEFQQALHRLGLLLKQNGRREEAVPVWKQIASTSFDNVDAHVELAKYYEWHEKLLTQAVYWTEQALDLVGGWGRRGEIVQTELAHRLDRLNRKLENYVS
;
A
#
# COMPACT_ATOMS: atom_id res chain seq x y z
N PHE A 1 -20.52 3.43 -0.35
CA PHE A 1 -21.21 2.12 -0.24
C PHE A 1 -22.54 2.11 -0.99
N ASP A 2 -23.47 3.05 -0.74
CA ASP A 2 -24.85 2.91 -1.24
C ASP A 2 -25.21 3.63 -2.54
N VAL A 3 -24.35 4.53 -3.05
CA VAL A 3 -24.67 5.32 -4.27
C VAL A 3 -25.03 4.43 -5.47
N PRO A 4 -24.29 3.36 -5.81
CA PRO A 4 -24.68 2.48 -6.93
C PRO A 4 -26.02 1.78 -6.73
N LEU A 5 -26.35 1.39 -5.49
CA LEU A 5 -27.64 0.77 -5.16
C LEU A 5 -28.79 1.79 -5.29
N LEU A 6 -28.55 3.01 -4.80
CA LEU A 6 -29.50 4.11 -4.92
C LEU A 6 -29.71 4.47 -6.39
N ASP A 7 -28.66 4.63 -7.18
CA ASP A 7 -28.74 4.88 -8.62
C ASP A 7 -29.58 3.83 -9.34
N GLY A 8 -29.37 2.54 -9.02
CA GLY A 8 -30.21 1.46 -9.52
C GLY A 8 -31.69 1.63 -9.18
N ARG A 9 -32.02 2.08 -7.96
CA ARG A 9 -33.40 2.36 -7.54
C ARG A 9 -33.98 3.58 -8.24
N TYR A 10 -33.23 4.67 -8.38
CA TYR A 10 -33.66 5.85 -9.13
C TYR A 10 -33.95 5.47 -10.59
N LEU A 11 -33.05 4.72 -11.22
CA LEU A 11 -33.22 4.21 -12.58
C LEU A 11 -34.46 3.31 -12.73
N MET A 12 -34.66 2.35 -11.82
CA MET A 12 -35.84 1.47 -11.83
C MET A 12 -37.16 2.25 -11.69
N ASN A 13 -37.15 3.35 -10.93
CA ASN A 13 -38.31 4.23 -10.76
C ASN A 13 -38.38 5.34 -11.82
N ARG A 14 -37.51 5.31 -12.85
CA ARG A 14 -37.41 6.32 -13.91
C ARG A 14 -37.23 7.74 -13.38
N MET A 15 -36.53 7.87 -12.26
CA MET A 15 -36.18 9.14 -11.63
C MET A 15 -34.74 9.49 -11.96
N VAL A 16 -34.46 10.80 -12.09
CA VAL A 16 -33.09 11.30 -12.21
C VAL A 16 -32.38 11.12 -10.88
N SER A 17 -31.19 10.51 -10.89
CA SER A 17 -30.38 10.39 -9.67
C SER A 17 -29.84 11.76 -9.26
N PRO A 18 -30.05 12.20 -8.01
CA PRO A 18 -29.44 13.43 -7.50
C PRO A 18 -27.94 13.26 -7.20
N PHE A 19 -27.40 12.04 -7.34
CA PHE A 19 -26.01 11.73 -7.03
C PHE A 19 -25.09 11.81 -8.24
N ASP A 20 -25.65 11.95 -9.44
CA ASP A 20 -24.85 12.03 -10.67
C ASP A 20 -23.92 13.25 -10.63
N GLY A 21 -22.65 13.03 -10.98
CA GLY A 21 -21.60 14.05 -10.91
C GLY A 21 -21.11 14.44 -9.50
N LEU A 22 -21.66 13.90 -8.41
CA LEU A 22 -21.15 14.17 -7.06
C LEU A 22 -19.89 13.33 -6.76
N PRO A 23 -18.87 13.92 -6.10
CA PRO A 23 -17.70 13.16 -5.69
C PRO A 23 -18.08 12.09 -4.65
N HIS A 24 -17.77 10.83 -4.95
CA HIS A 24 -17.99 9.71 -4.03
C HIS A 24 -16.69 9.30 -3.35
N LEU A 25 -16.64 9.43 -2.02
CA LEU A 25 -15.53 8.92 -1.22
C LEU A 25 -15.81 7.47 -0.80
N ASP A 26 -15.09 6.52 -1.40
CA ASP A 26 -15.13 5.12 -0.99
C ASP A 26 -14.19 4.84 0.20
N LEU A 27 -14.75 4.88 1.40
CA LEU A 27 -14.04 4.59 2.64
C LEU A 27 -13.55 3.14 2.74
N LEU A 28 -14.18 2.18 2.06
CA LEU A 28 -13.70 0.79 2.08
C LEU A 28 -12.37 0.67 1.36
N SER A 29 -12.29 1.27 0.17
CA SER A 29 -11.08 1.25 -0.64
C SER A 29 -9.93 1.97 0.08
N ALA A 30 -10.20 3.13 0.67
CA ALA A 30 -9.21 3.85 1.48
C ALA A 30 -8.78 3.03 2.72
N SER A 31 -9.73 2.41 3.42
CA SER A 31 -9.42 1.60 4.61
C SER A 31 -8.61 0.35 4.27
N ARG A 32 -8.91 -0.31 3.14
CA ARG A 32 -8.14 -1.47 2.67
C ARG A 32 -6.71 -1.09 2.32
N ARG A 33 -6.50 0.07 1.69
CA ARG A 33 -5.15 0.56 1.37
C ARG A 33 -4.30 0.75 2.61
N LEU A 34 -4.89 1.23 3.71
CA LEU A 34 -4.17 1.54 4.94
C LEU A 34 -4.02 0.35 5.89
N TRP A 35 -5.05 -0.48 6.05
CA TRP A 35 -5.14 -1.40 7.18
C TRP A 35 -5.39 -2.87 6.82
N ARG A 36 -5.60 -3.21 5.54
CA ARG A 36 -5.91 -4.60 5.15
C ARG A 36 -4.81 -5.57 5.57
N ASN A 37 -3.56 -5.18 5.45
CA ASN A 37 -2.42 -6.05 5.76
C ASN A 37 -2.35 -6.37 7.26
N ARG A 38 -2.61 -5.39 8.13
CA ARG A 38 -2.55 -5.58 9.58
C ARG A 38 -3.83 -6.18 10.17
N LEU A 39 -4.99 -5.69 9.77
CA LEU A 39 -6.28 -6.05 10.40
C LEU A 39 -6.95 -7.26 9.75
N GLY A 40 -6.56 -7.62 8.52
CA GLY A 40 -7.21 -8.68 7.73
C GLY A 40 -8.59 -8.28 7.23
N SER A 41 -9.50 -7.78 8.08
CA SER A 41 -10.82 -7.27 7.69
C SER A 41 -10.91 -5.75 7.79
N CYS A 42 -11.53 -5.13 6.78
CA CYS A 42 -11.86 -3.70 6.78
C CYS A 42 -13.37 -3.46 6.74
N ALA A 43 -14.17 -4.44 7.17
CA ALA A 43 -15.58 -4.21 7.45
C ALA A 43 -15.72 -3.22 8.61
N LEU A 44 -16.76 -2.38 8.60
CA LEU A 44 -16.92 -1.32 9.61
C LEU A 44 -16.93 -1.89 11.03
N SER A 45 -17.60 -3.03 11.24
CA SER A 45 -17.62 -3.76 12.51
C SER A 45 -16.24 -4.23 13.00
N ALA A 46 -15.28 -4.46 12.10
CA ALA A 46 -13.90 -4.76 12.45
C ALA A 46 -13.11 -3.46 12.72
N LEU A 47 -13.33 -2.40 11.95
CA LEU A 47 -12.61 -1.14 12.10
C LEU A 47 -13.00 -0.38 13.37
N GLU A 48 -14.25 -0.46 13.80
CA GLU A 48 -14.77 0.23 14.98
C GLU A 48 -13.97 -0.04 16.27
N PRO A 49 -13.82 -1.30 16.74
CA PRO A 49 -13.04 -1.56 17.93
C PRO A 49 -11.54 -1.40 17.69
N ASN A 50 -11.04 -1.77 16.49
CA ASN A 50 -9.60 -1.84 16.23
C ASN A 50 -8.95 -0.47 15.91
N LEU A 51 -9.73 0.51 15.42
CA LEU A 51 -9.21 1.82 15.02
C LEU A 51 -9.92 3.00 15.69
N LEU A 52 -11.22 2.87 15.95
CA LEU A 52 -12.04 3.95 16.48
C LEU A 52 -12.27 3.84 17.99
N GLY A 53 -11.88 2.71 18.62
CA GLY A 53 -12.15 2.43 20.03
C GLY A 53 -13.65 2.35 20.33
N LEU A 54 -14.48 2.06 19.32
CA LEU A 54 -15.93 2.06 19.43
C LEU A 54 -16.43 0.64 19.67
N CYS A 55 -17.16 0.46 20.77
CA CYS A 55 -17.90 -0.76 21.09
C CYS A 55 -19.39 -0.47 21.04
N ARG A 56 -20.14 -1.22 20.21
CA ARG A 56 -21.60 -1.05 20.10
C ARG A 56 -22.28 -1.50 21.40
N THR A 57 -23.23 -0.71 21.91
CA THR A 57 -23.92 -0.96 23.20
C THR A 57 -25.19 -1.78 23.08
N GLN A 58 -25.77 -1.92 21.88
CA GLN A 58 -26.99 -2.70 21.63
C GLN A 58 -26.71 -3.84 20.67
N GLU A 59 -27.52 -4.91 20.74
CA GLU A 59 -27.49 -6.02 19.79
C GLU A 59 -27.76 -5.52 18.37
N ASP A 60 -26.69 -5.47 17.61
CA ASP A 60 -26.71 -5.01 16.24
C ASP A 60 -27.63 -5.87 15.38
N VAL A 61 -28.27 -5.26 14.39
CA VAL A 61 -29.07 -5.98 13.40
C VAL A 61 -28.14 -6.35 12.25
N PRO A 62 -28.02 -7.63 11.88
CA PRO A 62 -27.32 -8.01 10.65
C PRO A 62 -27.90 -7.24 9.45
N GLY A 63 -27.06 -6.53 8.71
CA GLY A 63 -27.52 -5.61 7.66
C GLY A 63 -28.44 -6.25 6.61
N PHE A 64 -28.27 -7.55 6.33
CA PHE A 64 -29.14 -8.30 5.41
C PHE A 64 -30.59 -8.47 5.91
N LEU A 65 -30.85 -8.34 7.21
CA LEU A 65 -32.20 -8.40 7.78
C LEU A 65 -32.95 -7.07 7.69
N ILE A 66 -32.24 -5.95 7.53
CA ILE A 66 -32.84 -4.60 7.52
C ILE A 66 -34.01 -4.48 6.53
N PRO A 67 -33.93 -4.95 5.27
CA PRO A 67 -35.05 -4.87 4.33
C PRO A 67 -36.30 -5.61 4.83
N SER A 68 -36.14 -6.79 5.41
CA SER A 68 -37.24 -7.61 5.93
C SER A 68 -37.91 -6.96 7.15
N LEU A 69 -37.13 -6.32 8.02
CA LEU A 69 -37.66 -5.58 9.17
C LEU A 69 -38.51 -4.38 8.73
N TYR A 70 -38.05 -3.62 7.72
CA TYR A 70 -38.84 -2.54 7.11
C TYR A 70 -40.13 -3.06 6.48
N HIS A 71 -40.07 -4.16 5.72
CA HIS A 71 -41.28 -4.73 5.12
C HIS A 71 -42.28 -5.20 6.18
N ASN A 72 -41.80 -5.81 7.27
CA ASN A 72 -42.66 -6.23 8.37
C ASN A 72 -43.35 -5.04 9.05
N TYR A 73 -42.63 -3.93 9.25
CA TYR A 73 -43.22 -2.69 9.76
C TYR A 73 -44.32 -2.16 8.83
N LEU A 74 -44.09 -2.09 7.52
CA LEU A 74 -45.10 -1.62 6.57
C LEU A 74 -46.39 -2.46 6.58
N ARG A 75 -46.26 -3.77 6.84
CA ARG A 75 -47.40 -4.69 6.92
C ARG A 75 -48.14 -4.64 8.25
N THR A 76 -47.41 -4.52 9.36
CA THR A 76 -47.97 -4.69 10.72
C THR A 76 -48.18 -3.39 11.48
N GLY A 77 -47.53 -2.30 11.06
CA GLY A 77 -47.47 -1.03 11.79
C GLY A 77 -46.63 -1.06 13.07
N ASN A 78 -46.04 -2.20 13.47
CA ASN A 78 -45.26 -2.30 14.71
C ASN A 78 -43.80 -1.81 14.51
N PRO A 79 -43.37 -0.71 15.17
CA PRO A 79 -42.04 -0.13 14.96
C PRO A 79 -40.95 -0.71 15.88
N GLN A 80 -41.25 -1.67 16.77
CA GLN A 80 -40.31 -2.13 17.80
C GLN A 80 -38.94 -2.54 17.23
N GLU A 81 -38.90 -3.32 16.15
CA GLU A 81 -37.64 -3.74 15.52
C GLU A 81 -36.93 -2.62 14.74
N LEU A 82 -37.67 -1.59 14.29
CA LEU A 82 -37.07 -0.46 13.57
C LEU A 82 -36.17 0.40 14.46
N VAL A 83 -36.41 0.41 15.77
CA VAL A 83 -35.55 1.12 16.73
C VAL A 83 -34.10 0.63 16.61
N ARG A 84 -33.90 -0.68 16.45
CA ARG A 84 -32.57 -1.29 16.30
C ARG A 84 -31.94 -0.95 14.95
N VAL A 85 -32.75 -0.87 13.89
CA VAL A 85 -32.29 -0.44 12.56
C VAL A 85 -31.81 1.01 12.59
N PHE A 86 -32.55 1.90 13.27
CA PHE A 86 -32.13 3.30 13.42
C PHE A 86 -30.88 3.44 14.27
N TYR A 87 -30.75 2.64 15.33
CA TYR A 87 -29.53 2.57 16.12
C TYR A 87 -28.33 2.13 15.26
N HIS A 88 -28.46 1.04 14.49
CA HIS A 88 -27.44 0.56 13.56
C HIS A 88 -27.00 1.66 12.59
N ASN A 89 -27.96 2.27 11.87
CA ASN A 89 -27.68 3.32 10.89
C ASN A 89 -26.99 4.53 11.54
N ARG A 90 -27.41 4.92 12.76
CA ARG A 90 -26.80 6.03 13.49
C ARG A 90 -25.34 5.75 13.82
N VAL A 91 -25.03 4.56 14.33
CA VAL A 91 -23.66 4.17 14.66
C VAL A 91 -22.82 4.08 13.39
N ASP A 92 -23.32 3.43 12.34
CA ASP A 92 -22.62 3.32 11.05
C ASP A 92 -22.25 4.69 10.47
N MET A 93 -23.18 5.65 10.46
CA MET A 93 -22.91 7.01 9.98
C MET A 93 -21.82 7.70 10.80
N LEU A 94 -21.90 7.63 12.14
CA LEU A 94 -20.89 8.23 13.01
C LEU A 94 -19.52 7.57 12.84
N SER A 95 -19.48 6.24 12.74
CA SER A 95 -18.26 5.47 12.48
C SER A 95 -17.63 5.83 11.14
N MET A 96 -18.43 5.95 10.07
CA MET A 96 -17.93 6.37 8.75
C MET A 96 -17.36 7.79 8.76
N VAL A 97 -18.03 8.77 9.38
CA VAL A 97 -17.52 10.14 9.48
C VAL A 97 -16.23 10.18 10.30
N THR A 98 -16.16 9.45 11.40
CA THR A 98 -14.97 9.36 12.25
C THR A 98 -13.82 8.68 11.51
N LEU A 99 -14.10 7.61 10.77
CA LEU A 99 -13.14 6.90 9.93
C LEU A 99 -12.60 7.80 8.80
N ALA A 100 -13.47 8.55 8.12
CA ALA A 100 -13.07 9.52 7.10
C ALA A 100 -12.12 10.57 7.68
N ALA A 101 -12.45 11.15 8.83
CA ALA A 101 -11.59 12.11 9.52
C ALA A 101 -10.24 11.49 9.94
N ARG A 102 -10.24 10.22 10.38
CA ARG A 102 -9.03 9.46 10.73
C ARG A 102 -8.12 9.26 9.51
N ILE A 103 -8.68 8.85 8.37
CA ILE A 103 -7.95 8.65 7.10
C ILE A 103 -7.33 9.97 6.65
N MET A 104 -8.11 11.05 6.61
CA MET A 104 -7.62 12.36 6.17
C MET A 104 -6.52 12.89 7.09
N ARG A 105 -6.65 12.69 8.40
CA ARG A 105 -5.60 13.04 9.36
C ARG A 105 -4.31 12.25 9.10
N ARG A 106 -4.40 10.94 8.89
CA ARG A 106 -3.23 10.08 8.58
C ARG A 106 -2.50 10.52 7.32
N LEU A 107 -3.25 10.83 6.25
CA LEU A 107 -2.66 11.26 4.98
C LEU A 107 -1.88 12.57 5.09
N THR A 108 -2.33 13.49 5.95
CA THR A 108 -1.77 14.86 6.05
C THR A 108 -0.85 15.07 7.25
N ARG A 109 -0.97 14.23 8.28
CA ARG A 109 -0.19 14.26 9.51
C ARG A 109 0.04 12.82 9.97
N PRO A 110 1.05 12.14 9.40
CA PRO A 110 1.45 10.83 9.89
C PRO A 110 1.84 10.91 11.38
N ASP A 111 1.61 9.81 12.09
CA ASP A 111 1.94 9.68 13.51
C ASP A 111 3.04 8.64 13.62
N ASP A 112 4.22 9.06 14.08
CA ASP A 112 5.40 8.19 14.15
C ASP A 112 5.21 7.03 15.15
N ALA A 113 4.18 7.08 16.00
CA ALA A 113 3.80 6.00 16.92
C ALA A 113 2.98 4.87 16.24
N ASP A 114 2.72 4.96 14.94
CA ASP A 114 1.93 3.98 14.22
C ASP A 114 2.65 2.64 14.03
N PRO A 115 1.89 1.53 13.93
CA PRO A 115 2.47 0.26 13.52
C PRO A 115 3.23 0.40 12.19
N ALA A 116 4.41 -0.21 12.11
CA ALA A 116 5.28 -0.13 10.94
C ALA A 116 4.57 -0.52 9.64
N LEU A 117 3.68 -1.52 9.71
CA LEU A 117 2.89 -1.98 8.56
C LEU A 117 1.85 -0.94 8.09
N ASP A 118 1.28 -0.16 9.00
CA ASP A 118 0.38 0.95 8.67
C ASP A 118 1.18 2.11 8.03
N LEU A 119 2.37 2.42 8.56
CA LEU A 119 3.28 3.42 7.99
C LEU A 119 3.74 3.04 6.58
N PHE A 120 4.09 1.77 6.36
CA PHE A 120 4.43 1.26 5.02
C PHE A 120 3.25 1.42 4.06
N SER A 121 2.05 1.01 4.48
CA SER A 121 0.83 1.11 3.68
C SER A 121 0.48 2.57 3.34
N LEU A 122 0.65 3.48 4.31
CA LEU A 122 0.48 4.92 4.15
C LEU A 122 1.51 5.50 3.18
N GLY A 123 2.80 5.23 3.37
CA GLY A 123 3.88 5.72 2.50
C GLY A 123 3.74 5.23 1.06
N LYS A 124 3.32 3.97 0.87
CA LYS A 124 2.97 3.44 -0.45
C LYS A 124 1.87 4.26 -1.12
N TRP A 125 0.78 4.52 -0.41
CA TRP A 125 -0.35 5.27 -0.95
C TRP A 125 0.00 6.75 -1.21
N GLN A 126 0.76 7.39 -0.31
CA GLN A 126 1.27 8.75 -0.52
C GLN A 126 2.17 8.85 -1.76
N ALA A 127 3.03 7.86 -2.00
CA ALA A 127 3.82 7.79 -3.22
C ALA A 127 2.94 7.66 -4.47
N ASP A 128 1.86 6.87 -4.44
CA ASP A 128 0.90 6.77 -5.55
C ASP A 128 0.16 8.10 -5.82
N LEU A 129 0.01 8.94 -4.79
CA LEU A 129 -0.59 10.28 -4.87
C LEU A 129 0.42 11.38 -5.25
N GLY A 130 1.71 11.05 -5.39
CA GLY A 130 2.77 12.03 -5.64
C GLY A 130 3.17 12.87 -4.42
N MET A 131 2.74 12.49 -3.21
CA MET A 131 3.11 13.13 -1.95
C MET A 131 4.51 12.66 -1.51
N VAL A 132 5.54 13.08 -2.26
CA VAL A 132 6.91 12.54 -2.16
C VAL A 132 7.50 12.66 -0.77
N ALA A 133 7.43 13.83 -0.14
CA ALA A 133 8.07 14.07 1.16
C ALA A 133 7.44 13.22 2.27
N ASP A 134 6.11 13.19 2.33
CA ASP A 134 5.38 12.38 3.33
C ASP A 134 5.60 10.88 3.10
N ALA A 135 5.60 10.45 1.83
CA ALA A 135 5.86 9.07 1.47
C ALA A 135 7.24 8.62 1.92
N GLU A 136 8.27 9.43 1.69
CA GLU A 136 9.63 9.14 2.12
C GLU A 136 9.71 9.03 3.65
N GLN A 137 9.16 10.00 4.38
CA GLN A 137 9.18 9.99 5.84
C GLN A 137 8.56 8.70 6.39
N ASN A 138 7.35 8.34 5.93
CA ASN A 138 6.65 7.16 6.41
C ASN A 138 7.35 5.85 6.02
N LEU A 139 7.93 5.76 4.82
CA LEU A 139 8.69 4.57 4.42
C LEU A 139 9.97 4.39 5.25
N ARG A 140 10.65 5.48 5.61
CA ARG A 140 11.83 5.44 6.50
C ARG A 140 11.45 5.00 7.91
N LEU A 141 10.36 5.52 8.47
CA LEU A 141 9.86 5.12 9.78
C LEU A 141 9.42 3.66 9.78
N ALA A 142 8.70 3.22 8.74
CA ALA A 142 8.29 1.82 8.58
C ALA A 142 9.49 0.87 8.59
N ALA A 143 10.57 1.21 7.88
CA ALA A 143 11.78 0.41 7.82
C ALA A 143 12.55 0.33 9.16
N GLN A 144 12.24 1.18 10.14
CA GLN A 144 12.82 1.12 11.49
C GLN A 144 11.98 0.32 12.47
N GLY A 145 10.74 -0.01 12.10
CA GLY A 145 9.80 -0.71 12.96
C GLY A 145 9.79 -2.23 12.75
N ASP A 146 8.83 -2.89 13.38
CA ASP A 146 8.64 -4.33 13.32
C ASP A 146 7.89 -4.73 12.04
N LEU A 147 8.64 -5.21 11.05
CA LEU A 147 8.15 -5.72 9.77
C LEU A 147 8.73 -7.12 9.53
N SER A 148 7.97 -7.97 8.85
CA SER A 148 8.55 -9.19 8.27
C SER A 148 9.62 -8.84 7.24
N LEU A 149 10.51 -9.78 6.93
CA LEU A 149 11.60 -9.56 5.96
C LEU A 149 11.07 -9.11 4.58
N ASP A 150 9.97 -9.71 4.12
CA ASP A 150 9.31 -9.36 2.85
C ASP A 150 8.75 -7.93 2.87
N GLU A 151 8.00 -7.56 3.92
CA GLU A 151 7.45 -6.21 4.06
C GLU A 151 8.55 -5.15 4.17
N PHE A 152 9.61 -5.46 4.91
CA PHE A 152 10.79 -4.62 5.04
C PHE A 152 11.46 -4.37 3.69
N GLN A 153 11.68 -5.43 2.89
CA GLN A 153 12.24 -5.32 1.55
C GLN A 153 11.36 -4.52 0.60
N GLN A 154 10.03 -4.72 0.66
CA GLN A 154 9.09 -3.93 -0.14
C GLN A 154 9.10 -2.45 0.24
N ALA A 155 9.20 -2.13 1.53
CA ALA A 155 9.30 -0.75 2.02
C ALA A 155 10.58 -0.08 1.52
N LEU A 156 11.74 -0.75 1.65
CA LEU A 156 13.01 -0.25 1.14
C LEU A 156 13.00 -0.13 -0.38
N HIS A 157 12.45 -1.10 -1.11
CA HIS A 157 12.40 -1.04 -2.57
C HIS A 157 11.59 0.19 -3.03
N ARG A 158 10.45 0.43 -2.38
CA ARG A 158 9.63 1.61 -2.64
C ARG A 158 10.38 2.91 -2.34
N LEU A 159 11.08 2.97 -1.21
CA LEU A 159 11.90 4.12 -0.82
C LEU A 159 13.04 4.38 -1.82
N GLY A 160 13.76 3.33 -2.23
CA GLY A 160 14.84 3.41 -3.21
C GLY A 160 14.36 3.93 -4.57
N LEU A 161 13.20 3.45 -5.04
CA LEU A 161 12.58 3.97 -6.26
C LEU A 161 12.19 5.43 -6.12
N LEU A 162 11.59 5.83 -5.00
CA LEU A 162 11.18 7.21 -4.73
C LEU A 162 12.40 8.16 -4.73
N LEU A 163 13.49 7.78 -4.05
CA LEU A 163 14.73 8.57 -4.03
C LEU A 163 15.35 8.69 -5.42
N LYS A 164 15.41 7.59 -6.17
CA LYS A 164 15.91 7.56 -7.56
C LYS A 164 15.08 8.46 -8.48
N GLN A 165 13.75 8.41 -8.40
CA GLN A 165 12.84 9.23 -9.21
C GLN A 165 13.01 10.73 -8.93
N ASN A 166 13.35 11.09 -7.69
CA ASN A 166 13.63 12.48 -7.29
C ASN A 166 15.10 12.88 -7.47
N GLY A 167 15.90 12.11 -8.20
CA GLY A 167 17.30 12.42 -8.50
C GLY A 167 18.29 12.22 -7.35
N ARG A 168 17.82 11.88 -6.14
CA ARG A 168 18.61 11.65 -4.92
C ARG A 168 19.22 10.24 -4.90
N ARG A 169 20.01 9.95 -5.93
CA ARG A 169 20.56 8.60 -6.17
C ARG A 169 21.58 8.18 -5.13
N GLU A 170 22.41 9.12 -4.65
CA GLU A 170 23.38 8.89 -3.57
C GLU A 170 22.69 8.33 -2.32
N GLU A 171 21.54 8.90 -1.94
CA GLU A 171 20.75 8.43 -0.80
C GLU A 171 20.04 7.11 -1.04
N ALA A 172 19.78 6.75 -2.30
CA ALA A 172 19.19 5.46 -2.65
C ALA A 172 20.21 4.31 -2.53
N VAL A 173 21.52 4.57 -2.67
CA VAL A 173 22.57 3.56 -2.58
C VAL A 173 22.52 2.75 -1.28
N PRO A 174 22.52 3.35 -0.07
CA PRO A 174 22.45 2.57 1.17
C PRO A 174 21.17 1.73 1.26
N VAL A 175 20.04 2.25 0.75
CA VAL A 175 18.77 1.52 0.69
C VAL A 175 18.91 0.29 -0.20
N TRP A 176 19.47 0.45 -1.41
CA TRP A 176 19.69 -0.69 -2.32
C TRP A 176 20.69 -1.69 -1.77
N LYS A 177 21.75 -1.26 -1.09
CA LYS A 177 22.71 -2.17 -0.43
C LYS A 177 22.03 -3.01 0.65
N GLN A 178 21.14 -2.41 1.42
CA GLN A 178 20.41 -3.13 2.46
C GLN A 178 19.48 -4.19 1.87
N ILE A 179 18.78 -3.89 0.77
CA ILE A 179 17.99 -4.89 0.04
C ILE A 179 18.90 -5.99 -0.52
N ALA A 180 19.99 -5.64 -1.21
CA ALA A 180 20.92 -6.60 -1.77
C ALA A 180 21.48 -7.57 -0.71
N SER A 181 21.73 -7.09 0.52
CA SER A 181 22.21 -7.91 1.63
C SER A 181 21.16 -8.84 2.26
N THR A 182 19.89 -8.64 1.96
CA THR A 182 18.77 -9.38 2.56
C THR A 182 17.96 -10.20 1.55
N SER A 183 18.11 -9.92 0.24
CA SER A 183 17.36 -10.59 -0.83
C SER A 183 18.03 -11.86 -1.31
N PHE A 184 17.23 -12.91 -1.50
CA PHE A 184 17.70 -14.24 -1.96
C PHE A 184 17.08 -14.69 -3.30
N ASP A 185 16.04 -14.00 -3.75
CA ASP A 185 15.22 -14.34 -4.91
C ASP A 185 14.95 -13.13 -5.83
N ASN A 186 15.63 -12.00 -5.58
CA ASN A 186 15.55 -10.80 -6.43
C ASN A 186 16.94 -10.14 -6.59
N VAL A 187 17.29 -9.76 -7.83
CA VAL A 187 18.53 -9.05 -8.20
C VAL A 187 18.35 -7.56 -8.52
N ASP A 188 17.15 -7.02 -8.45
CA ASP A 188 16.83 -5.63 -8.84
C ASP A 188 17.73 -4.62 -8.12
N ALA A 189 17.95 -4.82 -6.81
CA ALA A 189 18.84 -3.97 -6.02
C ALA A 189 20.30 -4.02 -6.50
N HIS A 190 20.80 -5.21 -6.85
CA HIS A 190 22.14 -5.39 -7.41
C HIS A 190 22.28 -4.69 -8.76
N VAL A 191 21.26 -4.81 -9.62
CA VAL A 191 21.22 -4.15 -10.93
C VAL A 191 21.18 -2.63 -10.78
N GLU A 192 20.41 -2.10 -9.83
CA GLU A 192 20.36 -0.67 -9.55
C GLU A 192 21.69 -0.12 -9.02
N LEU A 193 22.37 -0.86 -8.15
CA LEU A 193 23.72 -0.53 -7.69
C LEU A 193 24.73 -0.56 -8.84
N ALA A 194 24.69 -1.58 -9.68
CA ALA A 194 25.57 -1.68 -10.86
C ALA A 194 25.35 -0.50 -11.82
N LYS A 195 24.10 -0.10 -12.08
CA LYS A 195 23.77 1.09 -12.90
C LYS A 195 24.31 2.37 -12.26
N TYR A 196 24.14 2.55 -10.95
CA TYR A 196 24.62 3.73 -10.23
C TYR A 196 26.14 3.89 -10.36
N TYR A 197 26.89 2.84 -10.06
CA TYR A 197 28.36 2.88 -10.13
C TYR A 197 28.87 2.99 -11.57
N GLU A 198 28.18 2.42 -12.57
CA GLU A 198 28.56 2.56 -13.99
C GLU A 198 28.28 3.98 -14.52
N TRP A 199 27.11 4.54 -14.22
CA TRP A 199 26.61 5.73 -14.91
C TRP A 199 26.87 7.02 -14.14
N HIS A 200 26.81 7.01 -12.82
CA HIS A 200 26.93 8.20 -11.97
C HIS A 200 28.35 8.35 -11.43
N GLU A 201 28.86 7.36 -10.69
CA GLU A 201 30.18 7.44 -10.05
C GLU A 201 31.36 7.12 -10.99
N LYS A 202 31.06 6.45 -12.13
CA LYS A 202 32.09 5.92 -13.05
C LYS A 202 33.09 4.95 -12.39
N LEU A 203 32.71 4.33 -11.28
CA LEU A 203 33.49 3.30 -10.58
C LEU A 203 33.18 1.93 -11.18
N LEU A 204 33.81 1.63 -12.32
CA LEU A 204 33.56 0.39 -13.08
C LEU A 204 33.79 -0.88 -12.27
N THR A 205 34.79 -0.90 -11.39
CA THR A 205 35.07 -2.05 -10.50
C THR A 205 33.90 -2.34 -9.55
N GLN A 206 33.25 -1.31 -9.01
CA GLN A 206 32.05 -1.47 -8.18
C GLN A 206 30.87 -1.94 -9.02
N ALA A 207 30.71 -1.44 -10.25
CA ALA A 207 29.64 -1.89 -11.14
C ALA A 207 29.78 -3.38 -11.53
N VAL A 208 31.02 -3.84 -11.76
CA VAL A 208 31.35 -5.25 -11.99
C VAL A 208 30.98 -6.07 -10.75
N TYR A 209 31.46 -5.67 -9.57
CA TYR A 209 31.19 -6.37 -8.31
C TYR A 209 29.68 -6.61 -8.09
N TRP A 210 28.84 -5.57 -8.21
CA TRP A 210 27.40 -5.74 -8.02
C TRP A 210 26.74 -6.60 -9.10
N THR A 211 27.29 -6.61 -10.33
CA THR A 211 26.80 -7.49 -11.41
C THR A 211 27.16 -8.95 -11.15
N GLU A 212 28.36 -9.22 -10.63
CA GLU A 212 28.80 -10.56 -10.23
C GLU A 212 27.98 -11.11 -9.08
N GLN A 213 27.73 -10.30 -8.04
CA GLN A 213 26.85 -10.70 -6.93
C GLN A 213 25.43 -11.05 -7.40
N ALA A 214 24.91 -10.34 -8.41
CA ALA A 214 23.63 -10.68 -9.01
C ALA A 214 23.67 -12.03 -9.76
N LEU A 215 24.76 -12.31 -10.48
CA LEU A 215 24.96 -13.58 -11.20
C LEU A 215 25.06 -14.75 -10.24
N ASP A 216 25.80 -14.60 -9.14
CA ASP A 216 25.93 -15.61 -8.09
C ASP A 216 24.56 -15.97 -7.50
N LEU A 217 23.73 -14.96 -7.23
CA LEU A 217 22.37 -15.16 -6.72
C LEU A 217 21.48 -15.91 -7.71
N VAL A 218 21.51 -15.52 -8.99
CA VAL A 218 20.68 -16.13 -10.05
C VAL A 218 21.13 -17.55 -10.39
N GLY A 219 22.40 -17.89 -10.18
CA GLY A 219 22.91 -19.25 -10.34
C GLY A 219 22.12 -20.30 -9.55
N GLY A 220 21.50 -19.91 -8.42
CA GLY A 220 20.64 -20.77 -7.61
C GLY A 220 19.20 -20.95 -8.13
N TRP A 221 18.76 -20.17 -9.12
CA TRP A 221 17.35 -20.12 -9.54
C TRP A 221 16.97 -21.16 -10.61
N GLY A 222 17.97 -21.87 -11.17
CA GLY A 222 17.78 -22.81 -12.26
C GLY A 222 17.17 -22.16 -13.51
N ARG A 223 16.30 -22.88 -14.23
CA ARG A 223 15.74 -22.40 -15.53
C ARG A 223 14.96 -21.09 -15.44
N ARG A 224 14.42 -20.74 -14.27
CA ARG A 224 13.67 -19.48 -14.08
C ARG A 224 14.57 -18.25 -14.21
N GLY A 225 15.88 -18.42 -14.00
CA GLY A 225 16.87 -17.35 -14.04
C GLY A 225 17.56 -17.15 -15.39
N GLU A 226 17.36 -18.01 -16.40
CA GLU A 226 18.18 -18.02 -17.63
C GLU A 226 18.19 -16.67 -18.36
N ILE A 227 17.02 -16.01 -18.47
CA ILE A 227 16.90 -14.69 -19.12
C ILE A 227 17.70 -13.65 -18.33
N VAL A 228 17.47 -13.58 -17.02
CA VAL A 228 18.14 -12.63 -16.13
C VAL A 228 19.65 -12.87 -16.12
N GLN A 229 20.08 -14.13 -16.07
CA GLN A 229 21.48 -14.53 -16.12
C GLN A 229 22.14 -14.07 -17.42
N THR A 230 21.46 -14.25 -18.56
CA THR A 230 21.96 -13.81 -19.87
C THR A 230 22.13 -12.29 -19.92
N GLU A 231 21.14 -11.54 -19.43
CA GLU A 231 21.21 -10.07 -19.37
C GLU A 231 22.35 -9.56 -18.47
N LEU A 232 22.54 -10.21 -17.31
CA LEU A 232 23.61 -9.90 -16.38
C LEU A 232 24.99 -10.25 -16.96
N ALA A 233 25.13 -11.39 -17.63
CA ALA A 233 26.37 -11.79 -18.31
C ALA A 233 26.74 -10.79 -19.42
N HIS A 234 25.78 -10.39 -20.26
CA HIS A 234 25.99 -9.35 -21.28
C HIS A 234 26.42 -8.00 -20.67
N ARG A 235 25.87 -7.64 -19.50
CA ARG A 235 26.29 -6.44 -18.76
C ARG A 235 27.73 -6.59 -18.26
N LEU A 236 28.09 -7.73 -17.68
CA LEU A 236 29.42 -8.00 -17.17
C LEU A 236 30.48 -7.90 -18.28
N ASP A 237 30.23 -8.54 -19.43
CA ASP A 237 31.14 -8.48 -20.60
C ASP A 237 31.30 -7.05 -21.13
N ARG A 238 30.24 -6.24 -21.10
CA ARG A 238 30.31 -4.82 -21.47
C ARG A 238 31.17 -4.04 -20.48
N LEU A 239 31.02 -4.29 -19.18
CA LEU A 239 31.76 -3.60 -18.13
C LEU A 239 33.25 -3.97 -18.15
N ASN A 240 33.59 -5.24 -18.33
CA ASN A 240 34.98 -5.71 -18.43
C ASN A 240 35.72 -5.09 -19.62
N ARG A 241 35.08 -5.05 -20.80
CA ARG A 241 35.65 -4.35 -21.96
C ARG A 241 35.87 -2.85 -21.70
N LYS A 242 34.98 -2.19 -20.95
CA LYS A 242 35.18 -0.78 -20.56
C LYS A 242 36.37 -0.63 -19.61
N LEU A 243 36.54 -1.57 -18.68
CA LEU A 243 37.62 -1.56 -17.70
C LEU A 243 38.98 -1.75 -18.37
N GLU A 244 39.10 -2.71 -19.29
CA GLU A 244 40.33 -2.96 -20.08
C GLU A 244 40.77 -1.73 -20.87
N ASN A 245 39.81 -1.05 -21.51
CA ASN A 245 40.06 0.18 -22.27
C ASN A 245 40.42 1.40 -21.38
N TYR A 246 40.20 1.32 -20.06
CA TYR A 246 40.52 2.40 -19.13
C TYR A 246 41.92 2.25 -18.51
N VAL A 247 42.48 1.03 -18.58
CA VAL A 247 43.79 0.66 -18.02
C VAL A 247 44.89 0.64 -19.09
N SER A 248 44.53 0.49 -20.38
CA SER A 248 45.43 0.67 -21.53
C SER A 248 45.57 2.14 -21.91
#